data_AF-A0A150WKG8-F1
#
_entry.id   AF-A0A150WKG8-F1
#
_cell.length_a   1.000
_cell.length_b   1.000
_cell.length_c   1.000
_cell.angle_alpha   90.00
_cell.angle_beta   90.00
_cell.angle_gamma   90.00
#
_symmetry.space_group_name_H-M   'P 1'
#
loop_
_entity.id
_entity.type
_entity.pdbx_description
1 polymer ?
#
loop_
_entity_poly.entity_id
_entity_poly.type
_entity_poly.pdbx_seq_one_letter_code
_entity_poly.pdbx_strand_id
1 'polypeptide(L)'
;MRTLVAILFSSLLCFNASASTLQDSLKKLQAYSAKDFEAAKDEAAVGEKTQEMLKTVEQTVDTAVAAKEKVSEDVLKELVRVSVLTFEHDPSEAASEILLPLYKKEKKAFEKALKSLPKKEAKELEESLMNASREDDEGNG
;
A
#
# COMPACT_ATOMS: atom_id res chain seq x y z
N MET A 1 -32.01 33.50 -43.01
CA MET A 1 -31.74 32.05 -42.93
C MET A 1 -30.39 31.85 -42.27
N ARG A 2 -30.34 31.07 -41.17
CA ARG A 2 -29.20 30.25 -40.65
C ARG A 2 -27.88 30.99 -40.39
N THR A 3 -27.24 30.95 -39.22
CA THR A 3 -26.99 29.78 -38.35
C THR A 3 -26.76 30.23 -36.91
N LEU A 4 -27.38 29.50 -35.98
CA LEU A 4 -27.20 29.62 -34.54
C LEU A 4 -25.77 29.24 -34.11
N VAL A 5 -25.29 29.99 -33.13
CA VAL A 5 -24.17 29.72 -32.24
C VAL A 5 -24.36 28.37 -31.55
N ALA A 6 -23.44 27.43 -31.76
CA ALA A 6 -23.37 26.17 -31.00
C ALA A 6 -22.39 26.37 -29.83
N ILE A 7 -22.94 26.61 -28.64
CA ILE A 7 -22.23 26.69 -27.37
C ILE A 7 -22.72 25.55 -26.48
N LEU A 8 -21.75 24.85 -25.89
CA LEU A 8 -21.81 23.92 -24.75
C LEU A 8 -22.79 22.74 -24.81
N PHE A 9 -22.24 21.53 -24.75
CA PHE A 9 -22.77 20.53 -23.82
C PHE A 9 -21.63 19.66 -23.26
N SER A 10 -21.19 20.04 -22.06
CA SER A 10 -20.78 19.18 -20.96
C SER A 10 -20.34 17.76 -21.29
N SER A 11 -19.06 17.57 -21.57
CA SER A 11 -18.36 16.32 -21.26
C SER A 11 -17.98 16.32 -19.79
N LEU A 12 -18.96 16.08 -18.91
CA LEU A 12 -18.69 15.50 -17.59
C LEU A 12 -18.19 14.08 -17.83
N LEU A 13 -16.88 13.94 -18.00
CA LEU A 13 -16.21 12.69 -17.69
C LEU A 13 -16.29 12.53 -16.17
N CYS A 14 -17.44 12.05 -15.69
CA CYS A 14 -17.52 11.41 -14.39
C CYS A 14 -16.56 10.22 -14.45
N PHE A 15 -15.34 10.41 -13.97
CA PHE A 15 -14.47 9.31 -13.58
C PHE A 15 -15.28 8.47 -12.58
N ASN A 16 -15.80 7.35 -13.05
CA ASN A 16 -16.14 6.24 -12.17
C ASN A 16 -14.82 5.66 -11.66
N ALA A 17 -14.13 6.41 -10.80
CA ALA A 17 -13.19 5.82 -9.87
C ALA A 17 -14.06 5.00 -8.92
N SER A 18 -14.28 3.72 -9.24
CA SER A 18 -14.84 2.79 -8.28
C SER A 18 -13.94 2.85 -7.05
N ALA A 19 -14.44 3.45 -5.96
CA ALA A 19 -13.72 3.52 -4.72
C ALA A 19 -13.37 2.09 -4.30
N SER A 20 -12.08 1.74 -4.31
CA SER A 20 -11.62 0.44 -3.83
C SER A 20 -11.98 0.31 -2.37
N THR A 21 -12.67 -0.78 -2.01
CA THR A 21 -12.95 -1.05 -0.59
C THR A 21 -11.76 -1.75 0.06
N LEU A 22 -11.65 -1.69 1.39
CA LEU A 22 -10.66 -2.46 2.13
C LEU A 22 -10.79 -3.97 1.87
N GLN A 23 -11.99 -4.45 1.56
CA GLN A 23 -12.22 -5.85 1.25
C GLN A 23 -11.71 -6.23 -0.15
N ASP A 24 -11.77 -5.32 -1.12
CA ASP A 24 -11.16 -5.51 -2.43
C ASP A 24 -9.63 -5.49 -2.31
N SER A 25 -9.10 -4.56 -1.52
CA SER A 25 -7.68 -4.51 -1.17
C SER A 25 -7.20 -5.80 -0.52
N LEU A 26 -7.94 -6.33 0.46
CA LEU A 26 -7.61 -7.58 1.14
C LEU A 26 -7.46 -8.74 0.15
N LYS A 27 -8.40 -8.89 -0.79
CA LYS A 27 -8.34 -9.96 -1.80
C LYS A 27 -7.12 -9.81 -2.72
N LYS A 28 -6.75 -8.58 -3.09
CA LYS A 28 -5.56 -8.34 -3.91
C LYS A 28 -4.28 -8.67 -3.14
N LEU A 29 -4.18 -8.24 -1.88
CA LEU A 29 -3.03 -8.55 -1.03
C LEU A 29 -2.85 -10.07 -0.84
N GLN A 30 -3.95 -10.79 -0.59
CA GLN A 30 -3.95 -12.25 -0.44
C GLN A 30 -3.53 -13.00 -1.71
N ALA A 31 -3.62 -12.38 -2.88
CA ALA A 31 -3.17 -12.99 -4.13
C ALA A 31 -1.64 -13.03 -4.24
N TYR A 32 -0.92 -12.15 -3.53
CA TYR A 32 0.53 -12.09 -3.59
C TYR A 32 1.20 -13.11 -2.66
N SER A 33 2.27 -13.74 -3.14
CA SER A 33 3.06 -14.71 -2.38
C SER A 33 4.50 -14.78 -2.87
N ALA A 34 5.38 -15.42 -2.10
CA ALA A 34 6.77 -15.66 -2.50
C ALA A 34 6.91 -16.36 -3.87
N LYS A 35 5.91 -17.15 -4.27
CA LYS A 35 5.89 -17.83 -5.59
C LYS A 35 5.83 -16.87 -6.77
N ASP A 36 5.35 -15.64 -6.56
CA ASP A 36 5.33 -14.61 -7.60
C ASP A 36 6.74 -14.21 -8.04
N PHE A 37 7.74 -14.38 -7.16
CA PHE A 37 9.14 -14.11 -7.45
C PHE A 37 9.88 -15.35 -7.97
N GLU A 38 9.49 -16.56 -7.55
CA GLU A 38 10.02 -17.81 -8.12
C GLU A 38 9.71 -17.95 -9.62
N ALA A 39 8.58 -17.39 -10.07
CA ALA A 39 8.16 -17.39 -11.47
C ALA A 39 8.81 -16.26 -12.30
N ALA A 40 9.49 -15.30 -11.66
CA ALA A 40 10.15 -14.21 -12.35
C ALA A 40 11.38 -14.72 -13.13
N LYS A 41 11.49 -14.28 -14.39
CA LYS A 41 12.53 -14.78 -15.30
C LYS A 41 13.85 -14.01 -15.19
N ASP A 42 13.79 -12.79 -14.67
CA ASP A 42 14.91 -11.85 -14.55
C ASP A 42 14.60 -10.77 -13.50
N GLU A 43 15.61 -9.93 -13.22
CA GLU A 43 15.53 -8.83 -12.25
C GLU A 43 14.48 -7.78 -12.64
N ALA A 44 14.24 -7.57 -13.93
CA ALA A 44 13.23 -6.61 -14.39
C ALA A 44 11.82 -7.09 -14.03
N ALA A 45 11.53 -8.39 -14.21
CA ALA A 45 10.26 -8.99 -13.81
C ALA A 45 10.07 -8.96 -12.29
N VAL A 46 11.15 -9.12 -11.50
CA VAL A 46 11.10 -8.91 -10.04
C VAL A 46 10.72 -7.46 -9.72
N GLY A 47 11.37 -6.48 -10.36
CA GLY A 47 11.10 -5.06 -10.16
C GLY A 47 9.68 -4.63 -10.57
N GLU A 48 9.15 -5.15 -11.68
CA GLU A 48 7.75 -4.91 -12.06
C GLU A 48 6.79 -5.47 -11.01
N LYS A 49 7.12 -6.63 -10.43
CA LYS A 49 6.30 -7.26 -9.42
C LYS A 49 6.34 -6.52 -8.09
N THR A 50 7.51 -6.07 -7.64
CA THR A 50 7.63 -5.24 -6.43
C THR A 50 6.87 -3.93 -6.59
N GLN A 51 6.94 -3.28 -7.77
CA GLN A 51 6.15 -2.08 -8.05
C GLN A 51 4.64 -2.33 -8.01
N GLU A 52 4.16 -3.46 -8.55
CA GLU A 52 2.74 -3.86 -8.48
C GLU A 52 2.28 -4.05 -7.03
N MET A 53 3.11 -4.70 -6.22
CA MET A 53 2.86 -4.91 -4.80
C MET A 53 2.85 -3.58 -4.02
N LEU A 54 3.86 -2.71 -4.22
CA LEU A 54 3.94 -1.37 -3.61
C LEU A 54 2.69 -0.55 -3.91
N LYS A 55 2.26 -0.52 -5.18
CA LYS A 55 1.04 0.21 -5.57
C LYS A 55 -0.21 -0.33 -4.89
N THR A 56 -0.28 -1.66 -4.71
CA THR A 56 -1.40 -2.29 -3.99
C THR A 56 -1.37 -1.94 -2.50
N VAL A 57 -0.19 -1.90 -1.89
CA VAL A 57 0.04 -1.47 -0.51
C VAL A 57 -0.39 0.00 -0.36
N GLU A 58 0.08 0.89 -1.22
CA GLU A 58 -0.26 2.33 -1.23
C GLU A 58 -1.77 2.56 -1.30
N GLN A 59 -2.43 1.97 -2.29
CA GLN A 59 -3.89 2.09 -2.44
C GLN A 59 -4.65 1.58 -1.21
N THR A 60 -4.14 0.52 -0.57
CA THR A 60 -4.74 -0.03 0.64
C THR A 60 -4.52 0.89 1.83
N VAL A 61 -3.33 1.47 1.98
CA VAL A 61 -3.02 2.46 3.01
C VAL A 61 -3.92 3.68 2.85
N ASP A 62 -4.02 4.24 1.64
CA ASP A 62 -4.87 5.42 1.37
C ASP A 62 -6.32 5.15 1.74
N THR A 63 -6.84 3.98 1.34
CA THR A 63 -8.19 3.55 1.68
C THR A 63 -8.36 3.39 3.20
N ALA A 64 -7.39 2.80 3.87
CA ALA A 64 -7.40 2.57 5.32
C ALA A 64 -7.28 3.85 6.15
N VAL A 65 -6.46 4.80 5.69
CA VAL A 65 -6.29 6.11 6.33
C VAL A 65 -7.54 6.95 6.13
N ALA A 66 -8.15 6.93 4.94
CA ALA A 66 -9.41 7.60 4.66
C ALA A 66 -10.62 6.95 5.36
N ALA A 67 -10.55 5.67 5.71
CA ALA A 67 -11.62 4.98 6.42
C ALA A 67 -11.88 5.62 7.79
N LYS A 68 -13.16 5.85 8.11
CA LYS A 68 -13.60 6.36 9.42
C LYS A 68 -13.60 5.30 10.51
N GLU A 69 -13.64 4.04 10.10
CA GLU A 69 -13.66 2.88 10.98
C GLU A 69 -12.26 2.32 11.18
N LYS A 70 -12.11 1.51 12.23
CA LYS A 70 -10.87 0.79 12.48
C LYS A 70 -10.61 -0.20 11.35
N VAL A 71 -9.35 -0.29 10.95
CA VAL A 71 -8.90 -1.29 9.99
C VAL A 71 -8.96 -2.67 10.62
N SER A 72 -9.49 -3.65 9.89
CA SER A 72 -9.58 -5.02 10.40
C SER A 72 -8.19 -5.63 10.58
N GLU A 73 -8.07 -6.56 11.54
CA GLU A 73 -6.81 -7.26 11.81
C GLU A 73 -6.31 -8.03 10.58
N ASP A 74 -7.22 -8.61 9.78
CA ASP A 74 -6.89 -9.36 8.57
C ASP A 74 -6.26 -8.45 7.49
N VAL A 75 -6.80 -7.25 7.31
CA VAL A 75 -6.23 -6.26 6.38
C VAL A 75 -4.85 -5.85 6.84
N LEU A 76 -4.65 -5.57 8.13
CA LEU A 76 -3.34 -5.20 8.66
C LEU A 76 -2.31 -6.33 8.51
N LYS A 77 -2.70 -7.58 8.77
CA LYS A 77 -1.81 -8.73 8.61
C LYS A 77 -1.36 -8.92 7.17
N GLU A 78 -2.30 -8.90 6.22
CA GLU A 78 -1.97 -9.08 4.81
C GLU A 78 -1.19 -7.90 4.25
N LEU A 79 -1.51 -6.67 4.68
CA LEU A 79 -0.76 -5.48 4.30
C LEU A 79 0.70 -5.60 4.74
N VAL A 80 0.94 -5.90 6.02
CA VAL A 80 2.29 -6.06 6.56
C VAL A 80 3.02 -7.22 5.89
N ARG A 81 2.35 -8.36 5.68
CA ARG A 81 2.96 -9.52 5.00
C ARG A 81 3.44 -9.18 3.59
N VAL A 82 2.59 -8.51 2.80
CA VAL A 82 2.96 -8.12 1.44
C VAL A 82 4.05 -7.05 1.45
N SER A 83 4.01 -6.10 2.38
CA SER A 83 5.09 -5.11 2.53
C SER A 83 6.43 -5.74 2.89
N VAL A 84 6.46 -6.72 3.81
CA VAL A 84 7.68 -7.46 4.13
C VAL A 84 8.19 -8.21 2.90
N LEU A 85 7.31 -8.95 2.23
CA LEU A 85 7.66 -9.67 1.01
C LEU A 85 8.21 -8.74 -0.08
N THR A 86 7.63 -7.54 -0.20
CA THR A 86 8.10 -6.53 -1.16
C THR A 86 9.48 -6.02 -0.76
N PHE A 87 9.68 -5.71 0.51
CA PHE A 87 10.94 -5.20 1.06
C PHE A 87 12.10 -6.19 0.92
N GLU A 88 11.84 -7.50 1.03
CA GLU A 88 12.84 -8.56 0.81
C GLU A 88 13.41 -8.56 -0.63
N HIS A 89 12.62 -8.08 -1.60
CA HIS A 89 13.00 -8.06 -3.02
C HIS A 89 13.35 -6.65 -3.54
N ASP A 90 12.86 -5.60 -2.86
CA ASP A 90 13.14 -4.19 -3.13
C ASP A 90 13.24 -3.46 -1.77
N PRO A 91 14.43 -3.44 -1.14
CA PRO A 91 14.63 -2.88 0.20
C PRO A 91 14.74 -1.35 0.17
N SER A 92 13.87 -0.70 -0.59
CA SER A 92 13.74 0.75 -0.60
C SER A 92 12.86 1.25 0.55
N GLU A 93 13.11 2.48 0.98
CA GLU A 93 12.31 3.15 2.03
C GLU A 93 10.87 3.44 1.61
N ALA A 94 10.54 3.24 0.32
CA ALA A 94 9.21 3.45 -0.22
C ALA A 94 8.14 2.66 0.56
N ALA A 95 8.41 1.40 0.91
CA ALA A 95 7.44 0.60 1.67
C ALA A 95 7.19 1.19 3.07
N SER A 96 8.24 1.65 3.77
CA SER A 96 8.10 2.27 5.09
C SER A 96 7.40 3.63 5.03
N GLU A 97 7.73 4.47 4.04
CA GLU A 97 7.10 5.77 3.84
C GLU A 97 5.60 5.63 3.54
N ILE A 98 5.26 4.71 2.63
CA ILE A 98 3.87 4.40 2.28
C ILE A 98 3.10 3.92 3.51
N LEU A 99 3.68 3.05 4.34
CA LEU A 99 3.01 2.51 5.53
C LEU A 99 2.88 3.53 6.67
N LEU A 100 3.72 4.56 6.70
CA LEU A 100 3.87 5.44 7.84
C LEU A 100 2.56 6.10 8.31
N PRO A 101 1.70 6.66 7.43
CA PRO A 101 0.44 7.29 7.85
C PRO A 101 -0.48 6.30 8.57
N LEU A 102 -0.58 5.06 8.08
CA LEU A 102 -1.41 4.03 8.70
C LEU A 102 -0.78 3.49 9.98
N TYR A 103 0.55 3.33 10.00
CA TYR A 103 1.28 2.96 11.20
C TYR A 103 1.05 3.97 12.32
N LYS A 104 1.10 5.28 12.06
CA LYS A 104 0.79 6.31 13.06
C LYS A 104 -0.67 6.24 13.52
N LYS A 105 -1.62 6.07 12.59
CA LYS A 105 -3.06 6.00 12.87
C LYS A 105 -3.45 4.78 13.73
N GLU A 106 -2.90 3.60 13.42
CA GLU A 106 -3.30 2.31 14.01
C GLU A 106 -2.14 1.61 14.75
N LYS A 107 -1.20 2.38 15.31
CA LYS A 107 0.10 1.92 15.84
C LYS A 107 0.07 0.58 16.57
N LYS A 108 -0.77 0.45 17.60
CA LYS A 108 -0.84 -0.78 18.41
C LYS A 108 -1.28 -2.01 17.59
N ALA A 109 -2.26 -1.84 16.71
CA ALA A 109 -2.77 -2.93 15.89
C ALA A 109 -1.76 -3.29 14.77
N PHE A 110 -1.09 -2.27 14.21
CA PHE A 110 -0.06 -2.44 13.21
C PHE A 110 1.18 -3.16 13.77
N GLU A 111 1.68 -2.74 14.93
CA GLU A 111 2.79 -3.42 15.63
C GLU A 111 2.42 -4.88 15.99
N LYS A 112 1.16 -5.14 16.35
CA LYS A 112 0.68 -6.50 16.59
C LYS A 112 0.72 -7.34 15.31
N ALA A 113 0.36 -6.76 14.16
CA ALA A 113 0.44 -7.43 12.87
C ALA A 113 1.90 -7.74 12.48
N LEU A 114 2.82 -6.79 12.63
CA LEU A 114 4.27 -7.00 12.44
C LEU A 114 4.80 -8.16 13.30
N LYS A 115 4.45 -8.17 14.59
CA LYS A 115 4.87 -9.23 15.53
C LYS A 115 4.24 -10.60 15.26
N SER A 116 3.23 -10.67 14.41
CA SER A 116 2.62 -11.95 14.02
C SER A 116 3.40 -12.67 12.92
N LEU A 117 4.31 -11.97 12.23
CA LEU A 117 5.20 -12.55 11.24
C LEU A 117 6.48 -13.11 11.88
N PRO A 118 7.20 -14.02 11.19
CA PRO A 118 8.51 -14.46 11.63
C PRO A 118 9.45 -13.27 11.83
N LYS A 119 10.05 -13.19 13.02
CA LYS A 119 10.88 -12.04 13.42
C LYS A 119 12.00 -11.72 12.43
N LYS A 120 12.58 -12.73 11.77
CA LYS A 120 13.66 -12.53 10.81
C LYS A 120 13.20 -11.76 9.56
N GLU A 121 11.98 -12.04 9.09
CA GLU A 121 11.40 -11.47 7.87
C GLU A 121 10.94 -10.03 8.13
N ALA A 122 10.25 -9.80 9.24
CA ALA A 122 9.68 -8.48 9.54
C ALA A 122 10.67 -7.46 10.13
N LYS A 123 11.86 -7.88 10.56
CA LYS A 123 12.80 -7.03 11.31
C LYS A 123 13.21 -5.78 10.53
N GLU A 124 13.62 -5.95 9.27
CA GLU A 124 14.15 -4.84 8.47
C GLU A 124 13.07 -3.80 8.18
N LEU A 125 11.86 -4.26 7.83
CA LEU A 125 10.71 -3.36 7.66
C LEU A 125 10.31 -2.69 8.99
N GLU A 126 10.32 -3.40 10.12
CA GLU A 126 10.03 -2.83 11.44
C GLU A 126 11.03 -1.72 11.79
N GLU A 127 12.33 -1.96 11.60
CA GLU A 127 13.38 -0.98 11.85
C GLU A 127 13.25 0.24 10.93
N SER A 128 13.03 0.01 9.64
CA SER A 128 12.83 1.07 8.65
C SER A 128 11.61 1.95 8.98
N LEU A 129 10.47 1.33 9.32
CA LEU A 129 9.25 2.05 9.70
C LEU A 129 9.40 2.82 11.02
N MET A 130 10.14 2.27 11.99
CA MET A 130 10.45 2.96 13.24
C MET A 130 11.34 4.18 13.02
N ASN A 131 12.31 4.08 12.12
CA ASN A 131 13.18 5.21 11.76
C ASN A 131 12.39 6.29 11.03
N ALA A 132 11.62 5.93 10.00
CA ALA A 132 10.75 6.86 9.28
C ALA A 132 9.77 7.58 10.21
N SER A 133 9.19 6.87 11.19
CA SER A 133 8.32 7.49 12.19
C SER A 133 9.03 8.50 13.08
N ARG A 134 10.29 8.25 13.45
CA ARG A 134 11.09 9.17 14.27
C ARG A 134 11.49 10.40 13.47
N GLU A 135 11.93 10.22 12.24
CA GLU A 135 12.33 11.32 11.35
C GLU A 135 11.16 12.28 11.09
N ASP A 136 9.96 11.75 10.84
CA ASP A 136 8.74 12.55 10.67
C ASP A 136 8.31 13.26 11.98
N ASP A 137 8.55 12.64 13.15
CA ASP A 137 8.29 13.28 14.45
C ASP A 137 9.33 14.37 14.79
N GLU A 138 10.58 14.22 14.33
CA GLU A 138 11.70 15.14 14.58
C GLU A 138 11.77 16.30 13.58
N GLY A 139 11.02 16.25 12.48
CA GLY A 139 10.81 17.38 11.57
C GLY A 139 11.98 17.67 10.62
N ASN A 140 12.79 16.67 10.26
CA ASN A 140 13.87 16.81 9.29
C ASN A 140 13.40 16.63 7.83
N GLY A 141 12.35 17.35 7.43
CA GLY A 141 11.90 17.48 6.05
C GLY A 141 12.37 18.78 5.40
#